data_AF-A0A1G4Q3F9-F1
#
_entry.id   AF-A0A1G4Q3F9-F1
#
_cell.length_a   1.000
_cell.length_b   1.000
_cell.length_c   1.000
_cell.angle_alpha   90.00
_cell.angle_beta   90.00
_cell.angle_gamma   90.00
#
_symmetry.space_group_name_H-M   'P 1'
#
loop_
_entity.id
_entity.type
_entity.pdbx_description
1 polymer ?
#
loop_
_entity_poly.entity_id
_entity_poly.type
_entity_poly.pdbx_seq_one_letter_code
_entity_poly.pdbx_strand_id
1 'polypeptide(L)'
;MPNTPIQATAEGMPAPSRRRFLQMLPAAIAAVPSPAPAAPIEPMEAARYHADQLAAAMNAINSERMFRVAFDTESTFVLICGDRKDGSDRVTPAAYDGPNFYEIELTNGTRPIWWLERVEYRTTPGHYYVAESRWKGRLESKPQRLKEKHFRIVRKVEDYGGRVI
;
A
#
# COMPACT_ATOMS: atom_id res chain seq x y z
N MET A 1 -16.95 -94.65 38.12
CA MET A 1 -17.69 -93.38 37.90
C MET A 1 -17.73 -93.12 36.41
N PRO A 2 -18.91 -93.08 35.79
CA PRO A 2 -19.04 -92.90 34.34
C PRO A 2 -18.77 -91.44 33.96
N ASN A 3 -17.83 -91.24 33.04
CA ASN A 3 -17.52 -89.95 32.44
C ASN A 3 -18.67 -89.51 31.54
N THR A 4 -19.40 -88.49 31.99
CA THR A 4 -20.43 -87.79 31.22
C THR A 4 -19.76 -86.86 30.20
N PRO A 5 -20.09 -86.94 28.90
CA PRO A 5 -19.64 -85.95 27.92
C PRO A 5 -20.40 -84.63 28.11
N ILE A 6 -19.66 -83.54 28.27
CA ILE A 6 -20.18 -82.16 28.26
C ILE A 6 -20.64 -81.84 26.83
N GLN A 7 -21.93 -81.57 26.66
CA GLN A 7 -22.48 -81.08 25.39
C GLN A 7 -22.00 -79.65 25.13
N ALA A 8 -21.30 -79.47 24.01
CA ALA A 8 -21.02 -78.16 23.44
C ALA A 8 -22.27 -77.67 22.69
N THR A 9 -23.13 -76.91 23.37
CA THR A 9 -24.19 -76.16 22.71
C THR A 9 -23.57 -74.91 22.08
N ALA A 10 -23.23 -75.03 20.80
CA ALA A 10 -22.93 -73.91 19.92
C ALA A 10 -24.24 -73.21 19.56
N GLU A 11 -24.71 -72.28 20.39
CA GLU A 11 -25.78 -71.35 20.04
C GLU A 11 -25.24 -69.93 19.84
N GLY A 12 -25.12 -69.58 18.56
CA GLY A 12 -25.32 -68.26 17.97
C GLY A 12 -24.94 -67.01 18.77
N MET A 13 -23.72 -66.53 18.58
CA MET A 13 -23.45 -65.08 18.62
C MET A 13 -23.22 -64.59 17.20
N PRO A 14 -24.08 -63.73 16.63
CA PRO A 14 -23.79 -63.09 15.36
C PRO A 14 -22.59 -62.16 15.56
N ALA A 15 -21.55 -62.35 14.76
CA ALA A 15 -20.36 -61.49 14.74
C ALA A 15 -20.80 -60.01 14.69
N PRO A 16 -20.30 -59.15 15.58
CA PRO A 16 -20.69 -57.75 15.61
C PRO A 16 -20.18 -57.06 14.33
N SER A 17 -21.08 -56.93 13.35
CA SER A 17 -20.85 -56.11 12.17
C SER A 17 -20.65 -54.67 12.62
N ARG A 18 -19.56 -54.03 12.15
CA ARG A 18 -19.22 -52.61 12.36
C ARG A 18 -20.40 -51.65 12.13
N ARG A 19 -21.42 -52.08 11.40
CA ARG A 19 -22.63 -51.33 11.10
C ARG A 19 -23.56 -51.10 12.30
N ARG A 20 -23.55 -51.97 13.32
CA ARG A 20 -24.42 -51.81 14.51
C ARG A 20 -23.85 -50.87 15.57
N PHE A 21 -22.54 -50.65 15.60
CA PHE A 21 -21.92 -49.78 16.60
C PHE A 21 -22.22 -48.28 16.36
N LEU A 22 -22.49 -47.89 15.12
CA LEU A 22 -22.84 -46.50 14.76
C LEU A 22 -24.31 -46.14 15.02
N GLN A 23 -25.18 -47.11 15.32
CA GLN A 23 -26.61 -46.87 15.55
C GLN A 23 -26.97 -46.60 17.04
N MET A 24 -26.02 -46.78 17.96
CA MET A 24 -26.23 -46.55 19.41
C MET A 24 -25.68 -45.22 19.92
N LEU A 25 -25.15 -44.37 19.05
CA LEU A 25 -24.85 -42.98 19.40
C LEU A 25 -26.15 -42.16 19.32
N PRO A 26 -26.63 -41.52 20.41
CA PRO A 26 -27.69 -40.55 20.30
C PRO A 26 -27.20 -39.42 19.39
N ALA A 27 -27.84 -39.25 18.23
CA ALA A 27 -27.63 -38.11 17.35
C ALA A 27 -28.22 -36.85 17.99
N ALA A 28 -27.62 -36.37 19.08
CA ALA A 28 -27.79 -35.00 19.51
C ALA A 28 -26.86 -34.14 18.64
N ILE A 29 -27.21 -33.99 17.37
CA ILE A 29 -26.69 -32.89 16.56
C ILE A 29 -27.44 -31.68 17.09
N ALA A 30 -26.86 -31.01 18.10
CA ALA A 30 -27.23 -29.64 18.36
C ALA A 30 -27.09 -28.93 17.02
N ALA A 31 -28.19 -28.40 16.49
CA ALA A 31 -28.17 -27.57 15.31
C ALA A 31 -27.22 -26.40 15.62
N VAL A 32 -25.97 -26.52 15.19
CA VAL A 32 -25.07 -25.39 15.17
C VAL A 32 -25.76 -24.39 14.25
N PRO A 33 -26.07 -23.17 14.72
CA PRO A 33 -26.65 -22.16 13.84
C PRO A 33 -25.72 -22.06 12.62
N SER A 34 -26.24 -22.46 11.45
CA SER A 34 -25.56 -22.20 10.20
C SER A 34 -25.39 -20.68 10.15
N PRO A 35 -24.17 -20.14 10.05
CA PRO A 35 -24.02 -18.72 9.81
C PRO A 35 -24.83 -18.42 8.54
N ALA A 36 -25.73 -17.44 8.64
CA ALA A 36 -26.42 -16.92 7.48
C ALA A 36 -25.37 -16.59 6.41
N PRO A 37 -25.62 -16.84 5.11
CA PRO A 37 -24.72 -16.35 4.08
C PRO A 37 -24.54 -14.86 4.32
N ALA A 38 -23.30 -14.44 4.56
CA ALA A 38 -22.98 -13.02 4.68
C ALA A 38 -23.58 -12.34 3.44
N ALA A 39 -24.34 -11.26 3.65
CA ALA A 39 -24.90 -10.48 2.56
C ALA A 39 -23.80 -10.23 1.51
N PRO A 40 -24.08 -10.28 0.20
CA PRO A 40 -23.08 -10.02 -0.81
C PRO A 40 -22.53 -8.62 -0.56
N ILE A 41 -21.35 -8.55 0.04
CA ILE A 41 -20.64 -7.30 0.24
C ILE A 41 -20.27 -6.85 -1.17
N GLU A 42 -20.67 -5.64 -1.53
CA GLU A 42 -20.25 -5.03 -2.79
C GLU A 42 -18.73 -5.18 -2.92
N PRO A 43 -18.20 -5.69 -4.04
CA PRO A 43 -16.78 -6.05 -4.15
C PRO A 43 -15.84 -4.88 -3.81
N MET A 44 -16.30 -3.64 -4.04
CA MET A 44 -15.60 -2.43 -3.63
C MET A 44 -15.54 -2.25 -2.11
N GLU A 45 -16.63 -2.50 -1.40
CA GLU A 45 -16.66 -2.41 0.07
C GLU A 45 -15.79 -3.48 0.71
N ALA A 46 -15.76 -4.69 0.13
CA ALA A 46 -14.85 -5.75 0.55
C ALA A 46 -13.38 -5.35 0.30
N ALA A 47 -13.05 -4.83 -0.88
CA ALA A 47 -11.71 -4.37 -1.21
C ALA A 47 -11.24 -3.25 -0.26
N ARG A 48 -12.14 -2.31 0.05
CA ARG A 48 -11.90 -1.23 1.02
C ARG A 48 -11.62 -1.78 2.41
N TYR A 49 -12.47 -2.68 2.90
CA TYR A 49 -12.32 -3.29 4.21
C TYR A 49 -10.97 -4.01 4.35
N HIS A 50 -10.58 -4.79 3.35
CA HIS A 50 -9.29 -5.48 3.34
C HIS A 50 -8.09 -4.52 3.23
N ALA A 51 -8.21 -3.45 2.44
CA ALA A 51 -7.16 -2.45 2.34
C ALA A 51 -6.95 -1.69 3.65
N ASP A 52 -8.03 -1.36 4.36
CA ASP A 52 -7.98 -0.69 5.67
C ASP A 52 -7.31 -1.59 6.72
N GLN A 53 -7.66 -2.89 6.75
CA GLN A 53 -6.99 -3.86 7.63
C GLN A 53 -5.50 -3.99 7.32
N LEU A 54 -5.16 -4.08 6.03
CA LEU A 54 -3.77 -4.21 5.61
C LEU A 54 -2.97 -2.95 5.96
N ALA A 55 -3.51 -1.75 5.72
CA ALA A 55 -2.87 -0.50 6.12
C ALA A 55 -2.66 -0.42 7.63
N ALA A 56 -3.64 -0.85 8.44
CA ALA A 56 -3.50 -0.90 9.90
C ALA A 56 -2.41 -1.88 10.35
N ALA A 57 -2.33 -3.07 9.75
CA ALA A 57 -1.28 -4.04 10.04
C ALA A 57 0.11 -3.52 9.64
N MET A 58 0.22 -2.89 8.47
CA MET A 58 1.48 -2.29 7.99
C MET A 58 1.96 -1.15 8.90
N ASN A 59 1.03 -0.33 9.41
CA ASN A 59 1.32 0.71 10.40
C ASN A 59 1.77 0.15 11.76
N ALA A 60 1.25 -1.01 12.18
CA ALA A 60 1.68 -1.66 13.41
C ALA A 60 3.10 -2.25 13.29
N ILE A 61 3.48 -2.71 12.10
CA ILE A 61 4.79 -3.33 11.83
C ILE A 61 5.88 -2.29 11.62
N ASN A 62 5.58 -1.20 10.91
CA ASN A 62 6.58 -0.22 10.52
C ASN A 62 6.42 1.08 11.32
N SER A 63 7.38 1.35 12.22
CA SER A 63 7.39 2.58 13.03
C SER A 63 7.85 3.82 12.26
N GLU A 64 8.55 3.64 11.14
CA GLU A 64 9.12 4.71 10.31
C GLU A 64 8.17 5.19 9.21
N ARG A 65 7.19 4.39 8.83
CA ARG A 65 6.24 4.68 7.75
C ARG A 65 4.81 4.74 8.25
N MET A 66 4.02 5.57 7.58
CA MET A 66 2.58 5.67 7.72
C MET A 66 1.94 5.25 6.41
N PHE A 67 1.11 4.22 6.46
CA PHE A 67 0.35 3.70 5.34
C PHE A 67 -1.08 4.21 5.41
N ARG A 68 -1.54 4.79 4.30
CA ARG A 68 -2.90 5.31 4.10
C ARG A 68 -3.55 4.62 2.90
N VAL A 69 -4.87 4.53 2.93
CA VAL A 69 -5.63 3.98 1.81
C VAL A 69 -6.12 5.12 0.91
N ALA A 70 -5.88 4.99 -0.39
CA ALA A 70 -6.36 5.90 -1.43
C ALA A 70 -7.30 5.14 -2.36
N PHE A 71 -8.44 5.76 -2.67
CA PHE A 71 -9.49 5.17 -3.49
C PHE A 71 -9.57 5.92 -4.82
N ASP A 72 -9.57 5.16 -5.92
CA ASP A 72 -9.98 5.67 -7.21
C ASP A 72 -11.41 5.17 -7.50
N THR A 73 -12.37 6.10 -7.41
CA THR A 73 -13.78 5.84 -7.69
C THR A 73 -14.08 5.66 -9.18
N GLU A 74 -13.20 6.12 -10.08
CA GLU A 74 -13.39 6.03 -11.52
C GLU A 74 -12.91 4.68 -12.05
N SER A 75 -11.75 4.23 -11.59
CA SER A 75 -11.13 2.99 -12.07
C SER A 75 -11.41 1.78 -11.17
N THR A 76 -12.18 1.96 -10.09
CA THR A 76 -12.63 0.88 -9.19
C THR A 76 -11.45 0.09 -8.59
N PHE A 77 -10.43 0.78 -8.08
CA PHE A 77 -9.31 0.16 -7.37
C PHE A 77 -8.96 0.88 -6.07
N VAL A 78 -8.25 0.15 -5.20
CA VAL A 78 -7.78 0.64 -3.91
C VAL A 78 -6.26 0.54 -3.84
N LEU A 79 -5.59 1.64 -3.47
CA LEU A 79 -4.13 1.70 -3.30
C LEU A 79 -3.78 1.91 -1.84
N ILE A 80 -2.69 1.29 -1.40
CA ILE A 80 -2.07 1.56 -0.10
C ILE A 80 -0.81 2.37 -0.35
N CYS A 81 -0.83 3.64 0.06
CA CYS A 81 0.30 4.56 -0.07
C CYS A 81 1.07 4.58 1.24
N GLY A 82 2.38 4.28 1.20
CA GLY A 82 3.27 4.42 2.35
C GLY A 82 4.05 5.71 2.30
N ASP A 83 3.77 6.66 3.19
CA ASP A 83 4.61 7.83 3.41
C ASP A 83 5.60 7.56 4.54
N ARG A 84 6.76 8.21 4.56
CA ARG A 84 7.55 8.27 5.79
C ARG A 84 6.87 9.16 6.84
N LYS A 85 6.95 8.73 8.10
CA LYS A 85 6.32 9.39 9.25
C LYS A 85 6.99 10.72 9.61
N ASP A 86 8.26 10.87 9.28
CA ASP A 86 9.02 12.13 9.37
C ASP A 86 8.58 13.17 8.34
N GLY A 87 7.67 12.82 7.42
CA GLY A 87 7.20 13.69 6.37
C GLY A 87 8.26 14.00 5.31
N SER A 88 9.41 13.31 5.31
CA SER A 88 10.46 13.51 4.29
C SER A 88 10.00 13.10 2.89
N ASP A 89 9.17 12.04 2.79
CA ASP A 89 8.50 11.64 1.54
C ASP A 89 7.33 12.58 1.20
N ARG A 90 6.75 13.24 2.23
CA ARG A 90 5.69 14.23 2.07
C ARG A 90 6.34 15.54 1.68
N VAL A 91 6.72 15.65 0.40
CA VAL A 91 7.45 16.79 -0.19
C VAL A 91 6.82 18.10 0.26
N THR A 92 7.21 18.66 1.41
CA THR A 92 6.86 20.04 1.74
C THR A 92 7.65 20.83 0.72
N PRO A 93 7.01 21.69 -0.10
CA PRO A 93 7.74 22.39 -1.14
C PRO A 93 8.90 23.10 -0.44
N ALA A 94 10.13 22.75 -0.78
CA ALA A 94 11.27 23.43 -0.19
C ALA A 94 11.16 24.90 -0.60
N ALA A 95 11.24 25.81 0.36
CA ALA A 95 11.19 27.23 0.05
C ALA A 95 12.37 27.58 -0.85
N TYR A 96 12.12 28.40 -1.87
CA TYR A 96 13.20 28.97 -2.66
C TYR A 96 14.03 29.91 -1.78
N ASP A 97 15.31 29.60 -1.59
CA ASP A 97 16.25 30.36 -0.76
C ASP A 97 17.26 31.19 -1.56
N GLY A 98 17.28 31.05 -2.89
CA GLY A 98 18.15 31.82 -3.78
C GLY A 98 18.54 31.06 -5.05
N PRO A 99 19.39 31.63 -5.91
CA PRO A 99 19.82 30.95 -7.13
C PRO A 99 20.67 29.71 -6.80
N ASN A 100 20.17 28.52 -7.12
CA ASN A 100 20.88 27.26 -6.91
C ASN A 100 20.28 26.11 -7.74
N PHE A 101 20.87 24.92 -7.66
CA PHE A 101 20.28 23.69 -8.15
C PHE A 101 19.17 23.21 -7.22
N TYR A 102 18.00 22.96 -7.79
CA TYR A 102 16.86 22.37 -7.11
C TYR A 102 16.33 21.19 -7.90
N GLU A 103 15.95 20.14 -7.17
CA GLU A 103 15.07 19.13 -7.71
C GLU A 103 13.65 19.70 -7.70
N ILE A 104 13.02 19.74 -8.86
CA ILE A 104 11.65 20.21 -9.01
C ILE A 104 10.76 19.09 -9.51
N GLU A 105 9.50 19.11 -9.13
CA GLU A 105 8.46 18.25 -9.67
C GLU A 105 7.63 19.07 -10.66
N LEU A 106 7.64 18.66 -11.93
CA LEU A 106 6.84 19.27 -12.99
C LEU A 106 5.42 18.68 -13.00
N THR A 107 4.48 19.38 -13.64
CA THR A 107 3.09 18.91 -13.78
C THR A 107 2.94 17.57 -14.48
N ASN A 108 3.91 17.18 -15.30
CA ASN A 108 3.97 15.87 -15.96
C ASN A 108 4.49 14.74 -15.04
N GLY A 109 4.78 15.03 -13.76
CA GLY A 109 5.31 14.08 -12.78
C GLY A 109 6.82 13.82 -12.88
N THR A 110 7.52 14.44 -13.85
CA THR A 110 8.98 14.31 -13.95
C THR A 110 9.68 15.16 -12.90
N ARG A 111 10.83 14.67 -12.42
CA ARG A 111 11.61 15.32 -11.36
C ARG A 111 13.03 15.70 -11.80
N PRO A 112 13.19 16.68 -12.71
CA PRO A 112 14.51 17.13 -13.11
C PRO A 112 15.20 17.94 -12.01
N ILE A 113 16.54 17.98 -12.06
CA ILE A 113 17.34 18.90 -11.26
C ILE A 113 17.81 20.02 -12.17
N TRP A 114 17.40 21.26 -11.86
CA TRP A 114 17.72 22.45 -12.63
C TRP A 114 18.26 23.55 -11.74
N TRP A 115 19.14 24.37 -12.32
CA TRP A 115 19.48 25.67 -11.74
C TRP A 115 18.27 26.59 -11.85
N LEU A 116 17.75 27.07 -10.73
CA LEU A 116 16.63 28.00 -10.71
C LEU A 116 17.11 29.40 -10.31
N GLU A 117 16.66 30.39 -11.07
CA GLU A 117 16.83 31.80 -10.72
C GLU A 117 15.48 32.51 -10.79
N ARG A 118 15.10 33.19 -9.72
CA ARG A 118 13.88 34.00 -9.67
C ARG A 118 14.11 35.35 -10.34
N VAL A 119 13.34 35.64 -11.38
CA VAL A 119 13.39 36.89 -12.14
C VAL A 119 12.07 37.63 -11.99
N GLU A 120 12.13 38.88 -11.55
CA GLU A 120 10.96 39.74 -11.45
C GLU A 120 10.51 40.24 -12.84
N TYR A 121 9.20 40.33 -13.05
CA TYR A 121 8.69 40.95 -14.27
C TYR A 121 8.91 42.46 -14.22
N ARG A 122 9.52 43.01 -15.28
CA ARG A 122 9.80 44.44 -15.38
C ARG A 122 8.54 45.32 -15.40
N THR A 123 7.42 44.78 -15.88
CA THR A 123 6.21 45.55 -16.23
C THR A 123 4.99 45.19 -15.40
N THR A 124 5.04 44.14 -14.59
CA THR A 124 3.85 43.60 -13.90
C THR A 124 4.28 43.08 -12.53
N PRO A 125 3.53 43.31 -11.44
CA PRO A 125 3.86 42.72 -10.16
C PRO A 125 3.83 41.19 -10.27
N GLY A 126 4.98 40.56 -10.02
CA GLY A 126 5.15 39.11 -10.08
C GLY A 126 6.57 38.70 -10.45
N HIS A 127 6.78 37.39 -10.54
CA HIS A 127 8.06 36.81 -10.92
C HIS A 127 7.84 35.55 -11.76
N TYR A 128 8.89 35.13 -12.44
CA TYR A 128 9.03 33.80 -13.03
C TYR A 128 10.37 33.21 -12.63
N TYR A 129 10.50 31.91 -12.81
CA TYR A 129 11.76 31.22 -12.60
C TYR A 129 12.40 30.93 -13.94
N VAL A 130 13.67 31.27 -14.09
CA VAL A 130 14.51 30.77 -15.17
C VAL A 130 15.10 29.46 -14.68
N ALA A 131 14.79 28.38 -15.39
CA ALA A 131 15.30 27.05 -15.12
C ALA A 131 16.31 26.64 -16.19
N GLU A 132 17.51 26.27 -15.75
CA GLU A 132 18.59 25.85 -16.64
C GLU A 132 19.03 24.42 -16.30
N SER A 133 19.09 23.57 -17.32
CA SER A 133 19.83 22.32 -17.20
C SER A 133 21.31 22.61 -17.34
N ARG A 134 22.07 22.29 -16.30
CA ARG A 134 23.53 22.41 -16.30
C ARG A 134 24.17 21.10 -15.88
N TRP A 135 25.23 20.73 -16.59
CA TRP A 135 26.07 19.58 -16.27
C TRP A 135 27.53 19.98 -16.30
N LYS A 136 28.28 19.71 -15.22
CA LYS A 136 29.69 20.11 -15.06
C LYS A 136 29.94 21.58 -15.43
N GLY A 137 29.07 22.47 -14.97
CA GLY A 137 29.14 23.91 -15.25
C GLY A 137 28.77 24.34 -16.68
N ARG A 138 28.40 23.43 -17.57
CA ARG A 138 27.94 23.76 -18.94
C ARG A 138 26.43 23.72 -19.03
N LEU A 139 25.86 24.70 -19.73
CA LEU A 139 24.44 24.72 -20.08
C LEU A 139 24.16 23.64 -21.13
N GLU A 140 23.32 22.66 -20.80
CA GLU A 140 23.00 21.56 -21.73
C GLU A 140 21.85 21.92 -22.68
N SER A 141 20.89 22.72 -22.20
CA SER A 141 19.67 23.03 -22.93
C SER A 141 19.27 24.49 -22.78
N LYS A 142 18.46 24.99 -23.73
CA LYS A 142 17.91 26.34 -23.67
C LYS A 142 17.20 26.59 -22.32
N PRO A 143 17.43 27.73 -21.67
CA PRO A 143 16.74 28.08 -20.42
C PRO A 143 15.22 28.06 -20.60
N GLN A 144 14.51 27.50 -19.64
CA GLN A 144 13.05 27.46 -19.63
C GLN A 144 12.50 28.50 -18.65
N ARG A 145 11.39 29.14 -19.01
CA ARG A 145 10.67 30.03 -18.11
C ARG A 145 9.56 29.26 -17.42
N LEU A 146 9.69 29.07 -16.12
CA LEU A 146 8.71 28.40 -15.29
C LEU A 146 7.88 29.42 -14.51
N LYS A 147 6.58 29.15 -14.43
CA LYS A 147 5.67 29.86 -13.53
C LYS A 147 5.47 28.98 -12.30
N GLU A 148 5.29 29.59 -11.15
CA GLU A 148 5.12 28.92 -9.85
C GLU A 148 3.97 27.87 -9.85
N LYS A 149 2.99 28.02 -10.73
CA LYS A 149 1.86 27.08 -10.88
C LYS A 149 2.22 25.78 -11.62
N HIS A 150 3.34 25.75 -12.34
CA HIS A 150 3.70 24.64 -13.24
C HIS A 150 4.77 23.71 -12.66
N PHE A 151 5.26 23.99 -11.45
CA PHE A 151 6.25 23.15 -10.79
C PHE A 151 6.17 23.30 -9.27
N ARG A 152 6.78 22.36 -8.56
CA ARG A 152 6.99 22.40 -7.12
C ARG A 152 8.46 22.15 -6.83
N ILE A 153 9.07 22.95 -5.95
CA ILE A 153 10.43 22.66 -5.49
C ILE A 153 10.36 21.49 -4.52
N VAL A 154 11.08 20.41 -4.81
CA VAL A 154 11.15 19.23 -3.95
C VAL A 154 12.22 19.42 -2.89
N ARG A 155 13.43 19.79 -3.31
CA ARG A 155 14.58 20.05 -2.43
C ARG A 155 15.65 20.87 -3.16
N LYS A 156 16.53 21.50 -2.39
CA LYS A 156 17.79 22.08 -2.86
C LYS A 156 18.85 20.99 -2.99
N VAL A 157 19.71 21.07 -4.00
CA VAL A 157 20.76 20.10 -4.29
C VAL A 157 22.10 20.82 -4.41
N GLU A 158 22.80 21.01 -3.30
CA GLU A 158 23.97 21.91 -3.22
C GLU A 158 25.19 21.44 -4.04
N ASP A 159 25.26 20.15 -4.39
CA ASP A 159 26.43 19.54 -5.07
C ASP A 159 26.17 19.03 -6.51
N TYR A 160 25.02 19.34 -7.13
CA TYR A 160 24.63 18.72 -8.40
C TYR A 160 25.55 19.08 -9.60
N GLY A 161 26.00 20.34 -9.67
CA GLY A 161 26.72 20.87 -10.83
C GLY A 161 28.22 20.51 -10.89
N GLY A 162 28.75 19.87 -9.85
CA GLY A 162 30.19 19.81 -9.58
C GLY A 162 30.77 21.18 -9.26
N ARG A 163 31.80 21.25 -8.40
CA ARG A 163 32.57 22.49 -8.22
C ARG A 163 33.10 22.93 -9.59
N VAL A 164 32.71 24.12 -10.03
CA VAL A 164 33.46 24.83 -11.08
C VAL A 164 34.78 25.22 -10.42
N ILE A 165 35.84 24.46 -10.71
CA ILE A 165 37.23 24.80 -10.34
C ILE A 165 37.72 25.81 -11.37
#